data_AF-A0A4Q9FTK3-F1
#
_entry.id   AF-A0A4Q9FTK3-F1
#
_cell.length_a   1.000
_cell.length_b   1.000
_cell.length_c   1.000
_cell.angle_alpha   90.00
_cell.angle_beta   90.00
_cell.angle_gamma   90.00
#
_symmetry.space_group_name_H-M   'P 1'
#
loop_
_entity.id
_entity.type
_entity.pdbx_description
1 polymer ?
#
loop_
_entity_poly.entity_id
_entity_poly.type
_entity_poly.pdbx_seq_one_letter_code
_entity_poly.pdbx_strand_id
1 'polypeptide(L)'
;MGTPASPIDLQTNHVQAGYFFAATGKPEPLVFKHGTHRYEIGGCTFSTNDGNGLKEMMLAGLGIGQHFRRIVQPHLDAGELVAALEDWSRPAMQFHVLYPPNRHQNARLKVFIDWVFL
;
A
#
# COMPACT_ATOMS: atom_id res chain seq x y z
N MET A 1 -10.04 -14.03 -15.33
CA MET A 1 -8.69 -13.41 -15.42
C MET A 1 -7.87 -14.00 -14.28
N GLY A 2 -6.66 -14.48 -14.55
CA GLY A 2 -5.84 -15.19 -13.57
C GLY A 2 -5.05 -14.27 -12.65
N THR A 3 -4.14 -14.85 -11.86
CA THR A 3 -3.14 -14.12 -11.06
C THR A 3 -1.95 -13.75 -11.96
N PRO A 4 -1.44 -12.50 -11.91
CA PRO A 4 -0.30 -12.11 -12.73
C PRO A 4 0.96 -12.89 -12.34
N ALA A 5 1.73 -13.32 -13.35
CA ALA A 5 2.96 -14.07 -13.16
C ALA A 5 4.19 -13.17 -12.89
N SER A 6 4.12 -11.88 -13.24
CA SER A 6 5.18 -10.90 -12.99
C SER A 6 4.64 -9.46 -12.94
N PRO A 7 5.41 -8.46 -12.46
CA PRO A 7 5.02 -7.05 -12.56
C PRO A 7 4.76 -6.57 -13.99
N ILE A 8 5.47 -7.12 -14.98
CA ILE A 8 5.30 -6.79 -16.40
C ILE A 8 3.99 -7.39 -16.94
N ASP A 9 3.68 -8.62 -16.53
CA ASP A 9 2.41 -9.27 -16.85
C ASP A 9 1.24 -8.51 -16.24
N LEU A 10 1.36 -8.12 -14.97
CA LEU A 10 0.42 -7.22 -14.29
C LEU A 10 0.18 -5.94 -15.12
N GLN A 11 1.24 -5.28 -15.59
CA GLN A 11 1.13 -4.05 -16.39
C GLN A 11 0.39 -4.26 -17.72
N THR A 12 0.63 -5.40 -18.35
CA THR A 12 0.20 -5.64 -19.74
C THR A 12 -1.20 -6.23 -19.82
N ASN A 13 -1.55 -7.13 -18.90
CA ASN A 13 -2.68 -8.04 -19.04
C ASN A 13 -3.75 -7.91 -17.95
N HIS A 14 -3.53 -7.04 -16.95
CA HIS A 14 -4.42 -6.90 -15.79
C HIS A 14 -4.80 -5.45 -15.54
N VAL A 15 -5.95 -5.26 -14.90
CA VAL A 15 -6.39 -3.93 -14.44
C VAL A 15 -5.73 -3.62 -13.11
N GLN A 16 -5.11 -2.45 -12.98
CA GLN A 16 -4.51 -2.00 -11.73
C GLN A 16 -5.41 -0.97 -11.03
N ALA A 17 -5.47 -1.08 -9.71
CA ALA A 17 -6.05 -0.09 -8.81
C ALA A 17 -4.95 0.50 -7.93
N GLY A 18 -4.92 1.83 -7.77
CA GLY A 18 -3.82 2.49 -7.06
C GLY A 18 -4.18 3.83 -6.43
N TYR A 19 -3.15 4.53 -5.97
CA TYR A 19 -3.31 5.85 -5.37
C TYR A 19 -3.04 6.98 -6.36
N PHE A 20 -3.55 8.17 -6.04
CA PHE A 20 -2.99 9.43 -6.51
C PHE A 20 -2.76 10.38 -5.33
N PHE A 21 -1.76 11.25 -5.47
CA PHE A 21 -1.48 12.27 -4.47
C PHE A 21 -2.54 13.38 -4.53
N ALA A 22 -3.37 13.51 -3.50
CA ALA A 22 -4.43 14.51 -3.44
C ALA A 22 -3.97 15.94 -3.79
N ALA A 23 -2.77 16.32 -3.34
CA ALA A 23 -2.20 17.66 -3.56
C ALA A 23 -1.76 17.92 -5.01
N THR A 24 -1.43 16.89 -5.79
CA THR A 24 -0.86 17.06 -7.14
C THR A 24 -1.64 16.35 -8.24
N GLY A 25 -2.59 15.50 -7.90
CA GLY A 25 -3.29 14.60 -8.82
C GLY A 25 -2.38 13.53 -9.45
N LYS A 26 -1.09 13.50 -9.12
CA LYS A 26 -0.14 12.56 -9.72
C LYS A 26 -0.45 11.14 -9.25
N PRO A 27 -0.59 10.17 -10.17
CA PRO A 27 -0.69 8.76 -9.80
C PRO A 27 0.54 8.32 -9.02
N GLU A 28 0.33 7.51 -7.99
CA GLU A 28 1.40 6.80 -7.31
C GLU A 28 1.56 5.42 -7.98
N PRO A 29 2.77 5.06 -8.47
CA PRO A 29 2.96 3.77 -9.10
C PRO A 29 2.91 2.63 -8.07
N LEU A 30 2.47 1.45 -8.54
CA LEU A 30 2.69 0.20 -7.81
C LEU A 30 4.18 -0.17 -7.94
N VAL A 31 4.85 -0.36 -6.81
CA VAL A 31 6.31 -0.58 -6.78
C VAL A 31 6.59 -2.02 -6.38
N PHE A 32 7.30 -2.75 -7.24
CA PHE A 32 7.69 -4.14 -7.03
C PHE A 32 9.21 -4.25 -7.01
N LYS A 33 9.78 -4.77 -5.92
CA LYS A 33 11.21 -4.97 -5.73
C LYS A 33 11.52 -6.42 -5.36
N HIS A 34 12.45 -7.03 -6.09
CA HIS A 34 12.98 -8.36 -5.82
C HIS A 34 14.48 -8.40 -6.12
N GLY A 35 15.31 -8.53 -5.08
CA GLY A 35 16.77 -8.39 -5.18
C GLY A 35 17.19 -7.02 -5.76
N THR A 36 17.87 -7.05 -6.90
CA THR A 36 18.29 -5.86 -7.68
C THR A 36 17.23 -5.35 -8.65
N HIS A 37 16.15 -6.12 -8.89
CA HIS A 37 15.09 -5.74 -9.81
C HIS A 37 14.09 -4.81 -9.12
N ARG A 38 13.68 -3.77 -9.84
CA ARG A 38 12.64 -2.83 -9.43
C ARG A 38 11.76 -2.49 -10.64
N TYR A 39 10.45 -2.57 -10.44
CA TYR A 39 9.45 -2.15 -11.41
C TYR A 39 8.52 -1.12 -10.77
N GLU A 40 8.15 -0.10 -11.54
CA GLU A 40 7.16 0.91 -11.17
C GLU A 40 6.05 0.87 -12.21
N ILE A 41 4.90 0.33 -11.81
CA ILE A 41 3.73 0.15 -12.67
C ILE A 41 2.78 1.32 -12.41
N GLY A 42 2.78 2.29 -13.33
CA GLY A 42 1.83 3.40 -13.34
C GLY A 42 0.55 3.05 -14.12
N GLY A 43 -0.30 4.06 -14.34
CA GLY A 43 -1.46 3.93 -15.24
C GLY A 43 -2.64 3.14 -14.65
N CYS A 44 -2.85 3.22 -13.33
CA CYS A 44 -4.00 2.58 -12.69
C CYS A 44 -5.32 3.06 -13.31
N THR A 45 -6.17 2.13 -13.72
CA THR A 45 -7.47 2.42 -14.33
C THR A 45 -8.42 3.05 -13.31
N PHE A 46 -8.35 2.57 -12.06
CA PHE A 46 -9.06 3.13 -10.93
C PHE A 46 -8.07 3.66 -9.90
N SER A 47 -8.34 4.84 -9.36
CA SER A 47 -7.45 5.45 -8.38
C SER A 47 -8.21 6.22 -7.31
N THR A 48 -7.70 6.19 -6.09
CA THR A 48 -8.21 6.96 -4.95
C THR A 48 -7.07 7.73 -4.26
N ASN A 49 -7.40 8.65 -3.36
CA ASN A 49 -6.42 9.34 -2.51
C ASN A 49 -6.39 8.82 -1.05
N ASP A 50 -7.18 7.80 -0.71
CA ASP A 50 -7.28 7.29 0.66
C ASP A 50 -7.21 5.75 0.72
N GLY A 51 -6.66 5.23 1.82
CA GLY A 51 -6.40 3.79 1.95
C GLY A 51 -7.65 2.93 2.02
N ASN A 52 -8.72 3.43 2.64
CA ASN A 52 -9.96 2.66 2.72
C ASN A 52 -10.58 2.53 1.33
N GLY A 53 -10.58 3.60 0.53
CA GLY A 53 -11.02 3.57 -0.86
C GLY A 53 -10.28 2.52 -1.69
N LEU A 54 -8.95 2.39 -1.53
CA LEU A 54 -8.19 1.40 -2.31
C LEU A 54 -8.56 -0.02 -1.88
N LYS A 55 -8.74 -0.25 -0.58
CA LYS A 55 -9.19 -1.54 -0.03
C LYS A 55 -10.57 -1.91 -0.59
N GLU A 56 -11.55 -1.01 -0.55
CA GLU A 56 -12.89 -1.25 -1.09
C GLU A 56 -12.87 -1.46 -2.62
N MET A 57 -12.02 -0.75 -3.36
CA MET A 57 -11.84 -0.98 -4.80
C MET A 57 -11.35 -2.41 -5.10
N MET A 58 -10.39 -2.91 -4.33
CA MET A 58 -9.89 -4.28 -4.50
C MET A 58 -10.97 -5.32 -4.14
N LEU A 59 -11.71 -5.10 -3.05
CA LEU A 59 -12.81 -6.00 -2.63
C LEU A 59 -13.96 -6.02 -3.64
N ALA A 60 -14.23 -4.90 -4.30
CA ALA A 60 -15.20 -4.80 -5.39
C ALA A 60 -14.70 -5.41 -6.72
N GLY A 61 -13.47 -5.93 -6.77
CA GLY A 61 -12.88 -6.53 -7.96
C GLY A 61 -12.49 -5.52 -9.04
N LEU A 62 -12.27 -4.25 -8.70
CA LEU A 62 -11.93 -3.20 -9.66
C LEU A 62 -10.49 -3.29 -10.18
N GLY A 63 -9.63 -4.09 -9.55
CA GLY A 63 -8.28 -4.34 -10.05
C GLY A 63 -7.33 -4.86 -8.98
N ILE A 64 -6.09 -5.05 -9.39
CA ILE A 64 -4.99 -5.47 -8.53
C ILE A 64 -4.28 -4.23 -7.98
N GLY A 65 -4.13 -4.14 -6.67
CA GLY A 65 -3.48 -3.02 -5.99
C GLY A 65 -2.48 -3.45 -4.93
N GLN A 66 -1.80 -2.46 -4.33
CA GLN A 66 -0.86 -2.68 -3.22
C GLN A 66 -1.38 -2.02 -1.95
N HIS A 67 -1.48 -2.77 -0.86
CA HIS A 67 -1.96 -2.29 0.43
C HIS A 67 -1.13 -2.85 1.59
N PHE A 68 -1.21 -2.21 2.76
CA PHE A 68 -0.61 -2.74 3.99
C PHE A 68 -1.21 -4.10 4.35
N ARG A 69 -0.35 -5.13 4.45
CA ARG A 69 -0.72 -6.53 4.75
C ARG A 69 -1.65 -6.64 5.95
N ARG A 70 -1.36 -5.94 7.06
CA ARG A 70 -2.16 -5.97 8.29
C ARG A 70 -3.61 -5.52 8.06
N ILE A 71 -3.84 -4.55 7.19
CA ILE A 71 -5.18 -4.02 6.91
C ILE A 71 -5.99 -5.01 6.05
N VAL A 72 -5.36 -5.67 5.08
CA VAL A 72 -6.04 -6.61 4.17
C VAL A 72 -6.04 -8.05 4.68
N GLN A 73 -5.32 -8.36 5.77
CA GLN A 73 -5.21 -9.71 6.32
C GLN A 73 -6.58 -10.38 6.55
N PRO A 74 -7.58 -9.74 7.18
CA PRO A 74 -8.87 -10.38 7.41
C PRO A 74 -9.58 -10.81 6.11
N HIS A 75 -9.44 -10.01 5.06
CA HIS A 75 -10.03 -10.28 3.75
C HIS A 75 -9.28 -11.38 2.98
N LEU A 76 -7.96 -11.48 3.19
CA LEU A 76 -7.15 -12.58 2.68
C LEU A 76 -7.49 -13.89 3.39
N ASP A 77 -7.69 -13.86 4.71
CA ASP A 77 -8.08 -15.03 5.49
C ASP A 77 -9.50 -15.51 5.15
N ALA A 78 -10.41 -14.58 4.82
CA ALA A 78 -11.77 -14.86 4.37
C ALA A 78 -11.85 -15.33 2.89
N GLY A 79 -10.75 -15.25 2.13
CA GLY A 79 -10.73 -15.56 0.70
C GLY A 79 -11.40 -14.52 -0.20
N GLU A 80 -11.73 -13.34 0.33
CA GLU A 80 -12.28 -12.21 -0.42
C GLU A 80 -11.20 -11.52 -1.27
N LEU A 81 -9.95 -11.59 -0.83
CA LEU A 81 -8.76 -11.18 -1.58
C LEU A 81 -7.82 -12.36 -1.74
N VAL A 82 -6.97 -12.29 -2.76
CA VAL A 82 -5.89 -13.26 -3.01
C VAL A 82 -4.58 -12.51 -3.13
N ALA A 83 -3.53 -13.01 -2.48
CA ALA A 83 -2.19 -12.45 -2.62
C ALA A 83 -1.64 -12.74 -4.03
N ALA A 84 -0.97 -11.74 -4.62
CA ALA A 84 -0.34 -11.85 -5.92
C ALA A 84 1.09 -11.33 -5.84
N LEU A 85 1.98 -11.89 -6.66
CA LEU A 85 3.38 -11.47 -6.76
C LEU A 85 4.10 -11.46 -5.40
N GLU A 86 3.92 -12.50 -4.58
CA GLU A 86 4.43 -12.55 -3.19
C GLU A 86 5.96 -12.49 -3.06
N ASP A 87 6.70 -12.89 -4.11
CA ASP A 87 8.16 -12.74 -4.16
C ASP A 87 8.60 -11.27 -4.32
N TRP A 88 7.67 -10.36 -4.59
CA TRP A 88 7.93 -8.94 -4.79
C TRP A 88 7.51 -8.12 -3.58
N SER A 89 8.45 -7.29 -3.10
CA SER A 89 8.22 -6.39 -1.98
C SER A 89 7.99 -4.95 -2.44
N ARG A 90 7.27 -4.16 -1.64
CA ARG A 90 7.29 -2.70 -1.73
C ARG A 90 8.35 -2.16 -0.77
N PRO A 91 9.07 -1.06 -1.09
CA PRO A 91 9.97 -0.42 -0.12
C PRO A 91 9.23 -0.14 1.20
N ALA A 92 9.89 -0.41 2.34
CA ALA A 92 9.30 -0.18 3.64
C ALA A 92 8.94 1.31 3.79
N MET A 93 7.68 1.57 4.16
CA MET A 93 7.24 2.92 4.50
C MET A 93 7.75 3.25 5.90
N GLN A 94 8.53 4.31 6.03
CA GLN A 94 8.96 4.82 7.33
C GLN A 94 7.81 5.60 7.97
N PHE A 95 7.45 5.23 9.19
CA PHE A 95 6.50 5.98 10.01
C PHE A 95 7.26 6.87 10.99
N HIS A 96 6.84 8.12 11.09
CA HIS A 96 7.44 9.11 11.98
C HIS A 96 6.36 9.67 12.92
N VAL A 97 6.73 9.90 14.19
CA VAL A 97 5.91 10.67 15.12
C VAL A 97 6.49 12.08 15.18
N LEU A 98 5.71 13.05 14.73
CA LEU A 98 6.10 14.47 14.72
C LEU A 98 5.47 15.19 15.90
N TYR A 99 6.29 15.89 16.68
CA TYR A 99 5.85 16.73 17.80
C TYR A 99 6.79 17.94 17.94
N PRO A 100 6.31 19.07 18.48
CA PRO A 100 7.15 20.26 18.66
C PRO A 100 8.37 19.95 19.54
N PRO A 101 9.56 20.49 19.22
CA PRO A 101 10.72 20.38 20.09
C PRO A 101 10.44 21.13 21.39
N ASN A 102 10.18 20.39 22.47
CA ASN A 102 9.88 20.96 23.78
C ASN A 102 11.02 20.67 24.74
N ARG A 103 11.53 21.71 25.42
CA ARG A 103 12.64 21.59 26.39
C ARG A 103 12.32 20.66 27.56
N HIS A 104 11.03 20.45 27.85
CA HIS A 104 10.52 19.50 28.83
C HIS A 104 9.50 18.58 28.14
N GLN A 105 9.91 17.38 27.73
CA GLN A 105 8.96 16.39 27.20
C GLN A 105 7.95 16.00 28.29
N ASN A 106 6.66 16.20 28.00
CA ASN A 106 5.58 15.80 28.92
C ASN A 106 5.53 14.26 28.98
N ALA A 107 5.57 13.68 30.19
CA ALA A 107 5.52 12.24 30.40
C ALA A 107 4.37 11.54 29.66
N ARG A 108 3.21 12.20 29.49
CA ARG A 108 2.08 11.67 28.72
C ARG A 108 2.42 11.43 27.24
N LEU A 109 3.16 12.35 26.62
CA LEU A 109 3.60 12.20 25.23
C LEU A 109 4.58 11.03 25.10
N LYS A 110 5.50 10.87 26.06
CA LYS A 110 6.44 9.74 26.05
C LYS A 110 5.70 8.41 26.15
N VAL A 111 4.78 8.27 27.11
CA VAL A 111 3.99 7.04 27.27
C VAL A 111 3.13 6.76 26.02
N PHE A 112 2.57 7.78 25.39
CA PHE A 112 1.84 7.62 24.13
C PHE A 112 2.75 7.14 22.99
N ILE A 113 3.93 7.74 22.83
CA ILE A 113 4.92 7.31 21.82
C ILE A 113 5.34 5.86 22.07
N ASP A 114 5.67 5.52 23.32
CA ASP A 114 6.03 4.14 23.70
C ASP A 114 4.88 3.18 23.34
N TRP A 115 3.63 3.55 23.62
CA TRP A 115 2.45 2.74 23.26
C TRP A 115 2.24 2.58 21.76
N VAL A 116 2.51 3.59 20.93
CA VAL A 116 2.35 3.51 19.46
C VAL A 116 3.35 2.54 18.82
N PHE A 117 4.55 2.42 19.40
CA PHE A 117 5.62 1.56 18.86
C PHE A 117 5.68 0.16 19.49
N LEU A 118 4.85 -0.12 20.51
CA LEU A 118 4.62 -1.46 21.06
C LEU A 118 3.71 -2.28 20.12
#